data_AF-A0A2V5IPG7-F1
#
_entry.id   AF-A0A2V5IPG7-F1
#
_cell.length_a   1.000
_cell.length_b   1.000
_cell.length_c   1.000
_cell.angle_alpha   90.00
_cell.angle_beta   90.00
_cell.angle_gamma   90.00
#
_symmetry.space_group_name_H-M   'P 1'
#
loop_
_entity.id
_entity.type
_entity.pdbx_description
1 polymer ?
#
loop_
_entity_poly.entity_id
_entity_poly.type
_entity_poly.pdbx_seq_one_letter_code
_entity_poly.pdbx_strand_id
1 'polypeptide(L)'
;MRMTIVAIAAWVLTGLILLLGINVGRAFWFYMEPVVDTVPVPASYTIAAVAGILALFLSLFVSVGATLQAVRPSATTTSKSS
;
A
#
# COMPACT_ATOMS: atom_id res chain seq x y z
N MET A 1 19.52 7.32 9.97
CA MET A 1 18.35 8.03 10.54
C MET A 1 17.36 8.54 9.49
N ARG A 2 17.76 9.31 8.47
CA ARG A 2 16.80 9.82 7.44
C ARG A 2 15.98 8.73 6.73
N MET A 3 16.61 7.65 6.25
CA MET A 3 15.89 6.56 5.56
C MET A 3 15.01 5.71 6.49
N THR A 4 15.33 5.65 7.78
CA THR A 4 14.51 4.96 8.78
C THR A 4 13.14 5.63 8.94
N ILE A 5 13.11 6.97 8.95
CA ILE A 5 11.86 7.75 9.02
C ILE A 5 11.01 7.54 7.75
N VAL A 6 11.65 7.49 6.58
CA VAL A 6 10.97 7.22 5.30
C VAL A 6 10.36 5.81 5.28
N ALA A 7 11.08 4.81 5.79
CA ALA A 7 10.57 3.45 5.89
C ALA A 7 9.33 3.39 6.81
N ILE A 8 9.39 4.01 7.99
CA ILE A 8 8.24 4.07 8.91
C ILE A 8 7.05 4.78 8.25
N ALA A 9 7.26 5.92 7.61
CA ALA A 9 6.20 6.66 6.94
C ALA A 9 5.56 5.85 5.79
N ALA A 10 6.35 5.09 5.03
CA ALA A 10 5.85 4.22 3.97
C ALA A 10 4.98 3.08 4.52
N TRP A 11 5.38 2.47 5.64
CA TRP A 11 4.58 1.44 6.32
C TRP A 11 3.27 2.00 6.89
N VAL A 12 3.32 3.18 7.52
CA VAL A 12 2.12 3.88 8.01
C VAL A 12 1.16 4.19 6.86
N LEU A 13 1.67 4.71 5.75
CA LEU A 13 0.86 5.01 4.56
C LEU A 13 0.21 3.74 3.98
N THR A 14 0.96 2.64 3.88
CA THR A 14 0.45 1.35 3.40
C THR A 14 -0.69 0.85 4.30
N GLY A 15 -0.53 0.96 5.63
CA GLY A 15 -1.58 0.62 6.59
C GLY A 15 -2.83 1.50 6.45
N LEU A 16 -2.67 2.81 6.22
CA LEU A 16 -3.79 3.73 6.01
C LEU A 16 -4.58 3.41 4.74
N ILE A 17 -3.90 3.06 3.64
CA ILE A 17 -4.57 2.65 2.39
C ILE A 17 -5.37 1.36 2.62
N LEU A 18 -4.84 0.41 3.40
CA LEU A 18 -5.54 -0.82 3.72
C LEU A 18 -6.81 -0.54 4.54
N LEU A 19 -6.70 0.29 5.58
CA LEU A 19 -7.84 0.71 6.40
C LEU A 19 -8.90 1.44 5.58
N LEU A 20 -8.48 2.30 4.63
CA LEU A 20 -9.38 2.96 3.72
C LEU A 20 -10.13 1.96 2.85
N GLY A 21 -9.42 0.98 2.25
CA GLY A 21 -10.01 -0.07 1.45
C GLY A 21 -11.07 -0.88 2.20
N ILE A 22 -10.79 -1.25 3.46
CA ILE A 22 -11.74 -1.96 4.33
C ILE A 22 -12.99 -1.11 4.59
N ASN A 23 -12.82 0.16 4.96
CA ASN A 23 -13.95 1.04 5.25
C ASN A 23 -14.81 1.30 4.01
N VAL A 24 -14.18 1.52 2.85
CA VAL A 24 -14.89 1.69 1.57
C VAL A 24 -15.65 0.42 1.20
N GLY A 25 -15.04 -0.75 1.33
CA GLY A 25 -15.71 -2.03 1.09
C GLY A 25 -16.93 -2.26 2.00
N ARG A 26 -16.79 -1.94 3.29
CA ARG A 26 -17.92 -2.01 4.24
C ARG A 26 -19.03 -1.02 3.91
N ALA A 27 -18.67 0.21 3.57
CA ALA A 27 -19.64 1.23 3.16
C ALA A 27 -20.40 0.80 1.91
N PHE A 28 -19.68 0.30 0.90
CA PHE A 28 -20.31 -0.24 -0.30
C PHE A 28 -21.27 -1.37 0.03
N TRP A 29 -20.84 -2.36 0.81
CA TRP A 29 -21.69 -3.48 1.21
C TRP A 29 -22.97 -3.00 1.91
N PHE A 30 -22.85 -2.10 2.89
CA PHE A 30 -23.99 -1.58 3.65
C PHE A 30 -25.00 -0.83 2.78
N TYR A 31 -24.53 -0.04 1.81
CA TYR A 31 -25.42 0.68 0.89
C TYR A 31 -25.93 -0.19 -0.27
N MET A 32 -25.24 -1.29 -0.58
CA MET A 32 -25.60 -2.21 -1.67
C MET A 32 -26.49 -3.36 -1.19
N GLU A 33 -26.46 -3.78 0.07
CA GLU A 33 -27.30 -4.87 0.61
C GLU A 33 -28.79 -4.79 0.24
N PRO A 34 -29.46 -3.62 0.18
CA PRO A 34 -30.84 -3.54 -0.32
C PRO A 34 -31.01 -3.57 -1.85
N VAL A 35 -29.93 -3.48 -2.65
CA VAL A 35 -29.96 -3.27 -4.11
C VAL A 35 -29.21 -4.35 -4.91
N VAL A 36 -28.36 -5.15 -4.27
CA VAL A 36 -27.43 -6.13 -4.89
C VAL A 36 -28.08 -7.04 -5.93
N ASP A 37 -29.34 -7.43 -5.73
CA ASP A 37 -30.04 -8.37 -6.62
C ASP A 37 -30.97 -7.68 -7.63
N THR A 38 -31.07 -6.36 -7.61
CA THR A 38 -32.07 -5.60 -8.40
C THR A 38 -31.48 -4.78 -9.54
N VAL A 39 -30.18 -4.47 -9.49
CA VAL A 39 -29.50 -3.63 -10.49
C VAL A 39 -28.14 -4.23 -10.85
N PRO A 40 -27.77 -4.29 -12.14
CA PRO A 40 -26.44 -4.74 -12.56
C PRO A 40 -25.34 -3.92 -11.89
N VAL A 41 -24.33 -4.59 -11.35
CA VAL A 41 -23.18 -3.95 -10.70
C VAL A 41 -22.47 -3.05 -11.73
N PRO A 42 -22.28 -1.75 -11.46
CA PRO A 42 -21.59 -0.86 -12.38
C PRO A 42 -20.14 -1.29 -12.56
N ALA A 43 -19.66 -1.37 -13.80
CA ALA A 43 -18.28 -1.77 -14.11
C ALA A 43 -17.20 -0.91 -13.41
N SER A 44 -17.54 0.33 -13.05
CA SER A 44 -16.68 1.24 -12.29
C SER A 44 -16.29 0.70 -10.91
N TYR A 45 -17.10 -0.18 -10.30
CA TYR A 45 -16.82 -0.78 -9.00
C TYR A 45 -15.65 -1.76 -9.09
N THR A 46 -15.66 -2.61 -10.12
CA THR A 46 -14.56 -3.55 -10.39
C THR A 46 -13.27 -2.81 -10.68
N ILE A 47 -13.34 -1.73 -11.47
CA ILE A 47 -12.17 -0.89 -11.79
C ILE A 47 -11.61 -0.23 -10.51
N ALA A 48 -12.49 0.30 -9.65
CA ALA A 48 -12.08 0.90 -8.38
C ALA A 48 -11.42 -0.12 -7.44
N ALA A 49 -11.98 -1.33 -7.35
CA ALA A 49 -11.40 -2.41 -6.55
C ALA A 49 -10.01 -2.82 -7.06
N VAL A 50 -9.85 -3.03 -8.37
CA VAL A 50 -8.56 -3.38 -8.99
C VAL A 50 -7.53 -2.26 -8.80
N ALA A 51 -7.92 -1.00 -8.99
CA ALA A 51 -7.05 0.14 -8.77
C ALA A 51 -6.60 0.27 -7.31
N GLY A 52 -7.51 0.03 -6.35
CA GLY A 52 -7.19 0.00 -4.92
C GLY A 52 -6.20 -1.11 -4.56
N ILE A 53 -6.39 -2.31 -5.10
CA ILE A 53 -5.46 -3.45 -4.93
C ILE A 53 -4.08 -3.11 -5.52
N LEU A 54 -4.03 -2.54 -6.72
CA LEU A 54 -2.77 -2.11 -7.34
C LEU A 54 -2.05 -1.06 -6.50
N ALA A 55 -2.77 -0.08 -5.97
CA ALA A 55 -2.21 0.95 -5.10
C ALA A 55 -1.62 0.35 -3.80
N LEU A 56 -2.27 -0.66 -3.23
CA LEU A 56 -1.76 -1.40 -2.06
C LEU A 56 -0.46 -2.16 -2.39
N PHE A 57 -0.43 -2.89 -3.51
CA PHE A 57 0.78 -3.59 -3.96
C PHE A 57 1.95 -2.63 -4.19
N LEU A 58 1.69 -1.49 -4.85
CA LEU A 58 2.71 -0.49 -5.11
C LEU A 58 3.25 0.12 -3.81
N SER A 59 2.37 0.41 -2.85
CA SER A 59 2.73 0.94 -1.55
C SER A 59 3.54 -0.05 -0.72
N LEU A 60 3.20 -1.34 -0.77
CA LEU A 60 3.96 -2.41 -0.15
C LEU A 60 5.37 -2.52 -0.76
N PHE A 61 5.47 -2.48 -2.09
CA PHE A 61 6.75 -2.56 -2.78
C PHE A 61 7.67 -1.38 -2.43
N VAL A 62 7.12 -0.17 -2.37
CA VAL A 62 7.85 1.03 -1.92
C VAL A 62 8.29 0.89 -0.46
N SER A 63 7.42 0.38 0.42
CA SER A 63 7.76 0.15 1.85
C SER A 63 8.89 -0.85 2.01
N VAL A 64 8.87 -1.96 1.27
CA VAL A 64 9.95 -2.96 1.26
C VAL A 64 11.23 -2.34 0.70
N GLY A 65 11.17 -1.63 -0.43
CA GLY A 65 12.33 -0.96 -1.03
C GLY A 65 12.96 0.06 -0.10
N ALA A 66 12.16 0.88 0.58
CA ALA A 66 12.61 1.84 1.59
C ALA A 66 13.26 1.15 2.79
N THR A 67 12.69 0.03 3.25
CA THR A 67 13.24 -0.78 4.35
C THR A 67 14.59 -1.37 3.97
N LEU A 68 14.71 -1.97 2.79
CA LEU A 68 15.98 -2.51 2.28
C LEU A 68 17.05 -1.44 2.16
N GLN A 69 16.70 -0.26 1.66
CA GLN A 69 17.62 0.87 1.60
C GLN A 69 18.03 1.38 2.99
N ALA A 70 17.12 1.39 3.96
CA ALA A 70 17.41 1.82 5.32
C ALA A 70 18.33 0.83 6.08
N VAL A 71 18.29 -0.46 5.73
CA VAL A 71 19.08 -1.53 6.38
C VAL A 71 20.43 -1.76 5.69
N ARG A 72 20.63 -1.28 4.45
CA ARG A 72 21.93 -1.41 3.76
C ARG A 72 23.05 -0.82 4.62
N PRO A 73 24.05 -1.63 5.04
CA PRO A 73 25.25 -1.09 5.64
C PRO A 73 25.91 -0.16 4.62
N SER A 74 26.34 1.02 5.06
CA SER A 74 27.29 1.81 4.27
C SER A 74 28.48 0.88 4.02
N ALA A 75 28.65 0.43 2.77
CA ALA A 75 29.82 -0.31 2.37
C ALA A 75 31.00 0.64 2.55
N THR A 76 31.62 0.59 3.71
CA THR A 76 32.89 1.26 3.98
C THR A 76 33.85 0.72 2.94
N THR A 77 34.23 1.59 1.99
CA THR A 77 35.32 1.35 1.06
C THR A 77 36.57 1.11 1.90
N THR A 78 36.83 -0.15 2.25
CA THR A 78 38.12 -0.57 2.78
C THR A 78 39.08 -0.57 1.59
N SER A 79 39.61 0.62 1.27
CA SER A 79 40.85 0.75 0.51
C SER A 79 41.93 0.09 1.35
N LYS A 80 42.22 -1.18 1.05
CA LYS A 80 43.36 -1.89 1.61
C LYS A 80 44.58 -1.49 0.75
N SER A 81 45.23 -0.39 1.11
CA SER A 81 46.59 -0.13 0.65
C SER A 81 47.54 -0.98 1.49
N SER A 82 48.21 -1.94 0.86
CA SER A 82 49.48 -2.48 1.33
C SER A 82 50.27 -3.01 0.16
#